data_AF-A0A8S3HLF1-F1
#
_entry.id   AF-A0A8S3HLF1-F1
#
_cell.length_a   1.000
_cell.length_b   1.000
_cell.length_c   1.000
_cell.angle_alpha   90.00
_cell.angle_beta   90.00
_cell.angle_gamma   90.00
#
_symmetry.space_group_name_H-M   'P 1'
#
loop_
_entity.id
_entity.type
_entity.pdbx_description
1 polymer ?
#
loop_
_entity_poly.entity_id
_entity_poly.type
_entity_poly.pdbx_seq_one_letter_code
_entity_poly.pdbx_strand_id
1 'polypeptide(L)'
;VILTNGDGTIIIQTEGVEKAYDPNQPKTVNPFLAYTPNGTAFSTKLFYANYGRLEDFQKLSFVVGNASLQGSIIIMRYGRLYRGNKVMHAQYFGAAGAILYNDPADYSPFGISPDQVYDQKWYMPPSGAQRGSAFISNGDPLTPIYPSTDYMYRLKEENVKYLPRIPAQPISYSEAQIILQYLQGIEVTVDWRGSLPNVTYRYGAELLSSASIEIRSYNRLERKDTYNVIGILRGEIEP
;
A
#
# COMPACT_ATOMS: atom_id res chain seq x y z
N VAL A 1 7.73 -7.25 1.59
CA VAL A 1 8.79 -6.38 1.04
C VAL A 1 10.11 -6.83 1.65
N ILE A 2 11.19 -6.80 0.88
CA ILE A 2 12.53 -7.22 1.33
C ILE A 2 13.49 -6.08 1.04
N LEU A 3 14.22 -5.60 2.03
CA LEU A 3 15.35 -4.69 1.87
C LEU A 3 16.63 -5.50 2.10
N THR A 4 17.51 -5.50 1.11
CA THR A 4 18.75 -6.28 1.13
C THR A 4 19.93 -5.35 0.91
N ASN A 5 20.93 -5.43 1.77
CA ASN A 5 22.16 -4.66 1.64
C ASN A 5 22.96 -5.08 0.39
N GLY A 6 23.91 -4.26 -0.06
CA GLY A 6 24.75 -4.57 -1.24
C GLY A 6 25.60 -5.84 -1.09
N ASP A 7 25.86 -6.27 0.15
CA ASP A 7 26.56 -7.53 0.47
C ASP A 7 25.65 -8.78 0.50
N GLY A 8 24.34 -8.61 0.26
CA GLY A 8 23.35 -9.68 0.28
C GLY A 8 22.67 -9.91 1.64
N THR A 9 23.04 -9.16 2.69
CA THR A 9 22.41 -9.26 4.01
C THR A 9 20.99 -8.70 3.98
N ILE A 10 20.00 -9.50 4.40
CA ILE A 10 18.61 -9.05 4.54
C ILE A 10 18.52 -8.14 5.77
N ILE A 11 18.15 -6.88 5.54
CA ILE A 11 17.95 -5.87 6.59
C ILE A 11 16.55 -5.98 7.17
N ILE A 12 15.55 -6.13 6.29
CA ILE A 12 14.17 -6.37 6.70
C ILE A 12 13.49 -7.24 5.66
N GLN A 13 12.65 -8.15 6.13
CA GLN A 13 11.72 -8.89 5.31
C GLN A 13 10.35 -8.85 5.99
N THR A 14 9.37 -8.29 5.30
CA THR A 14 7.98 -8.28 5.77
C THR A 14 7.49 -9.70 5.90
N GLU A 15 7.19 -10.09 7.13
CA GLU A 15 6.59 -11.39 7.44
C GLU A 15 5.14 -11.46 6.95
N GLY A 16 4.49 -10.29 6.83
CA GLY A 16 3.09 -10.20 6.44
C GLY A 16 2.15 -10.76 7.50
N VAL A 17 2.64 -11.06 8.71
CA VAL A 17 1.82 -11.54 9.82
C VAL A 17 1.59 -10.38 10.77
N GLU A 18 0.33 -10.13 11.08
CA GLU A 18 -0.01 -9.16 12.12
C GLU A 18 0.30 -9.80 13.48
N LYS A 19 0.98 -9.05 14.35
CA LYS A 19 1.27 -9.53 15.70
C LYS A 19 -0.05 -9.82 16.42
N ALA A 20 -0.26 -11.09 16.79
CA ALA A 20 -1.44 -11.48 17.54
C ALA A 20 -1.46 -10.74 18.88
N TYR A 21 -2.62 -10.16 19.20
CA TYR A 21 -2.83 -9.49 20.48
C TYR A 21 -3.26 -10.49 21.56
N ASP A 22 -4.06 -11.49 21.19
CA ASP A 22 -4.43 -12.63 22.03
C ASP A 22 -3.70 -13.89 21.53
N PRO A 23 -3.03 -14.68 22.40
CA PRO A 23 -2.47 -15.98 22.03
C PRO A 23 -3.48 -16.94 21.39
N ASN A 24 -4.77 -16.77 21.66
CA ASN A 24 -5.86 -17.55 21.08
C ASN A 24 -6.49 -16.92 19.83
N GLN A 25 -5.93 -15.81 19.33
CA GLN A 25 -6.44 -15.13 18.15
C GLN A 25 -6.36 -16.08 16.94
N PRO A 26 -7.49 -16.32 16.24
CA PRO A 26 -7.46 -17.12 15.04
C PRO A 26 -6.55 -16.47 13.99
N LYS A 27 -5.90 -17.29 13.16
CA LYS A 27 -5.07 -16.79 12.05
C LYS A 27 -5.87 -15.81 11.22
N THR A 28 -5.37 -14.57 11.14
CA THR A 28 -5.96 -13.52 10.32
C THR A 28 -5.34 -13.54 8.93
N VAL A 29 -6.05 -12.99 7.95
CA VAL A 29 -5.50 -12.81 6.61
C VAL A 29 -4.35 -11.82 6.71
N ASN A 30 -3.17 -12.18 6.19
CA ASN A 30 -2.00 -11.31 6.11
C ASN A 30 -2.35 -9.93 5.50
N PRO A 31 -1.72 -8.81 5.92
CA PRO A 31 -1.94 -7.54 5.26
C PRO A 31 -1.58 -7.59 3.78
N PHE A 32 -2.53 -7.25 2.92
CA PHE A 32 -2.35 -7.19 1.47
C PHE A 32 -3.26 -6.12 0.87
N LEU A 33 -2.90 -5.64 -0.32
CA LEU A 33 -3.77 -4.79 -1.14
C LEU A 33 -4.53 -5.69 -2.12
N ALA A 34 -5.85 -5.81 -1.94
CA ALA A 34 -6.67 -6.62 -2.82
C ALA A 34 -6.68 -6.06 -4.25
N TYR A 35 -6.77 -6.96 -5.23
CA TYR A 35 -6.72 -6.69 -6.68
C TYR A 35 -5.36 -6.28 -7.26
N THR A 36 -4.30 -6.15 -6.44
CA THR A 36 -2.95 -5.99 -7.01
C THR A 36 -2.46 -7.34 -7.55
N PRO A 37 -1.72 -7.35 -8.67
CA PRO A 37 -1.32 -8.59 -9.32
C PRO A 37 -0.28 -9.36 -8.49
N ASN A 38 -0.23 -10.67 -8.76
CA ASN A 38 0.94 -11.49 -8.46
C ASN A 38 2.15 -10.95 -9.24
N GLY A 39 3.30 -10.86 -8.58
CA GLY A 39 4.54 -10.55 -9.25
C GLY A 39 5.64 -10.14 -8.28
N THR A 40 6.84 -10.13 -8.82
CA THR A 40 8.03 -9.61 -8.15
C THR A 40 8.44 -8.30 -8.80
N ALA A 41 8.55 -7.24 -8.01
CA ALA A 41 9.20 -6.00 -8.40
C ALA A 41 10.52 -5.88 -7.65
N PHE A 42 11.62 -5.64 -8.37
CA PHE A 42 12.95 -5.47 -7.80
C PHE A 42 13.56 -4.17 -8.31
N SER A 43 14.19 -3.40 -7.43
CA SER A 43 14.86 -2.15 -7.80
C SER A 43 15.95 -1.79 -6.81
N THR A 44 17.02 -1.16 -7.29
CA THR A 44 18.00 -0.44 -6.45
C THR A 44 17.58 1.01 -6.19
N LYS A 45 16.52 1.46 -6.88
CA LYS A 45 15.94 2.80 -6.75
C LYS A 45 14.63 2.76 -5.97
N LEU A 46 14.59 3.55 -4.90
CA LEU A 46 13.40 3.81 -4.09
C LEU A 46 13.13 5.32 -4.11
N PHE A 47 11.87 5.71 -4.26
CA PHE A 47 11.44 7.10 -4.09
C PHE A 47 10.28 7.21 -3.11
N TYR A 48 10.28 8.26 -2.31
CA TYR A 48 9.16 8.60 -1.44
C TYR A 48 8.28 9.64 -2.13
N ALA A 49 7.01 9.32 -2.31
CA ALA A 49 6.05 10.16 -3.04
C ALA A 49 4.95 10.74 -2.12
N ASN A 50 5.26 11.02 -0.85
CA ASN A 50 4.31 11.61 0.10
C ASN A 50 2.98 10.83 0.16
N TYR A 51 1.84 11.48 -0.05
CA TYR A 51 0.53 10.83 -0.09
C TYR A 51 0.21 10.22 -1.47
N GLY A 52 1.13 10.19 -2.42
CA GLY A 52 0.92 9.58 -3.74
C GLY A 52 -0.16 10.28 -4.57
N ARG A 53 -0.42 11.56 -4.31
CA ARG A 53 -1.33 12.37 -5.13
C ARG A 53 -0.67 12.72 -6.45
N LEU A 54 -1.47 13.13 -7.44
CA LEU A 54 -0.92 13.47 -8.76
C LEU A 54 0.09 14.62 -8.65
N GLU A 55 -0.23 15.64 -7.84
CA GLU A 55 0.68 16.75 -7.53
C GLU A 55 1.94 16.31 -6.78
N ASP A 56 1.87 15.25 -5.98
CA ASP A 56 3.05 14.71 -5.31
C ASP A 56 4.00 14.08 -6.34
N PHE A 57 3.46 13.27 -7.26
CA PHE A 57 4.26 12.69 -8.34
C PHE A 57 4.82 13.74 -9.32
N GLN A 58 4.06 14.78 -9.64
CA GLN A 58 4.54 15.89 -10.47
C GLN A 58 5.72 16.61 -9.79
N LYS A 59 5.60 16.92 -8.50
CA LYS A 59 6.68 17.53 -7.72
C LYS A 59 7.90 16.60 -7.63
N LEU A 60 7.69 15.32 -7.35
CA LEU A 60 8.76 14.32 -7.32
C LEU A 60 9.48 14.27 -8.67
N SER A 61 8.74 14.10 -9.77
CA SER A 61 9.28 14.08 -11.13
C SER A 61 10.03 15.36 -11.50
N PHE A 62 9.60 16.51 -10.99
CA PHE A 62 10.31 17.78 -11.19
C PHE A 62 11.66 17.78 -10.45
N VAL A 63 11.69 17.27 -9.22
CA VAL A 63 12.89 17.24 -8.38
C VAL A 63 13.92 16.20 -8.85
N VAL A 64 13.49 14.97 -9.15
CA VAL A 64 14.39 13.85 -9.46
C VAL A 64 14.50 13.51 -10.95
N GLY A 65 13.66 14.14 -11.79
CA GLY A 65 13.52 13.81 -13.20
C GLY A 65 12.59 12.62 -13.45
N ASN A 66 11.70 12.73 -14.44
CA ASN A 66 10.69 11.69 -14.74
C ASN A 66 11.32 10.34 -15.09
N ALA A 67 12.43 10.35 -15.85
CA ALA A 67 13.13 9.14 -16.27
C ALA A 67 13.68 8.33 -15.08
N SER A 68 13.95 8.99 -13.95
CA SER A 68 14.46 8.33 -12.74
C SER A 68 13.44 7.40 -12.08
N LEU A 69 12.14 7.66 -12.29
CA LEU A 69 11.04 6.88 -11.71
C LEU A 69 10.76 5.58 -12.46
N GLN A 70 11.22 5.46 -13.70
CA GLN A 70 11.01 4.29 -14.54
C GLN A 70 11.68 3.05 -13.93
N GLY A 71 10.90 1.98 -13.74
CA GLY A 71 11.35 0.73 -13.13
C GLY A 71 11.64 0.81 -11.63
N SER A 72 11.40 1.96 -10.98
CA SER A 72 11.66 2.15 -9.56
C SER A 72 10.57 1.55 -8.67
N ILE A 73 10.85 1.45 -7.37
CA ILE A 73 9.81 1.20 -6.36
C ILE A 73 9.46 2.52 -5.69
N ILE A 74 8.16 2.76 -5.48
CA ILE A 74 7.67 3.98 -4.85
C ILE A 74 7.04 3.67 -3.50
N ILE A 75 7.48 4.34 -2.44
CA ILE A 75 6.87 4.28 -1.11
C ILE A 75 6.00 5.53 -0.85
N MET A 76 4.79 5.30 -0.34
CA MET A 76 3.77 6.35 -0.12
C MET A 76 3.08 6.13 1.22
N ARG A 77 2.71 7.22 1.90
CA ARG A 77 1.84 7.13 3.07
C ARG A 77 0.35 7.11 2.70
N TYR A 78 -0.44 6.41 3.50
CA TYR A 78 -1.90 6.42 3.43
C TYR A 78 -2.47 7.82 3.78
N GLY A 79 -3.75 8.03 3.46
CA GLY A 79 -4.44 9.31 3.66
C GLY A 79 -4.57 10.16 2.39
N ARG A 80 -5.39 11.21 2.45
CA ARG A 80 -5.68 12.24 1.40
C ARG A 80 -6.28 11.75 0.08
N LEU A 81 -5.98 10.53 -0.34
CA LEU A 81 -6.40 9.96 -1.62
C LEU A 81 -6.69 8.47 -1.44
N TYR A 82 -7.64 7.94 -2.22
CA TYR A 82 -7.91 6.51 -2.27
C TYR A 82 -6.67 5.72 -2.70
N ARG A 83 -6.44 4.58 -2.04
CA ARG A 83 -5.21 3.79 -2.19
C ARG A 83 -4.99 3.23 -3.59
N GLY A 84 -6.06 2.88 -4.30
CA GLY A 84 -5.99 2.45 -5.70
C GLY A 84 -5.39 3.54 -6.59
N ASN A 85 -5.83 4.81 -6.42
CA ASN A 85 -5.28 5.92 -7.18
C ASN A 85 -3.78 6.12 -6.95
N LYS A 86 -3.28 5.90 -5.72
CA LYS A 86 -1.84 5.97 -5.42
C LYS A 86 -1.05 4.96 -6.25
N VAL A 87 -1.52 3.70 -6.31
CA VAL A 87 -0.89 2.64 -7.10
C VAL A 87 -0.98 2.93 -8.61
N MET A 88 -2.12 3.45 -9.08
CA MET A 88 -2.29 3.88 -10.47
C MET A 88 -1.36 5.03 -10.84
N HIS A 89 -1.16 6.02 -9.95
CA HIS A 89 -0.21 7.10 -10.20
C HIS A 89 1.23 6.56 -10.25
N ALA A 90 1.64 5.70 -9.31
CA ALA A 90 2.95 5.06 -9.36
C ALA A 90 3.17 4.34 -10.70
N GLN A 91 2.18 3.56 -11.14
CA GLN A 91 2.20 2.90 -12.44
C GLN A 91 2.28 3.88 -13.61
N TYR A 92 1.52 4.97 -13.58
CA TYR A 92 1.52 5.99 -14.63
C TYR A 92 2.90 6.66 -14.79
N PHE A 93 3.59 6.89 -13.67
CA PHE A 93 4.96 7.42 -13.67
C PHE A 93 6.04 6.34 -13.88
N GLY A 94 5.64 5.11 -14.25
CA GLY A 94 6.55 4.06 -14.68
C GLY A 94 7.19 3.23 -13.56
N ALA A 95 6.69 3.32 -12.33
CA ALA A 95 7.16 2.48 -11.23
C ALA A 95 6.90 0.99 -11.53
N ALA A 96 7.83 0.14 -11.10
CA ALA A 96 7.68 -1.32 -11.15
C ALA A 96 6.83 -1.86 -9.99
N GLY A 97 6.73 -1.13 -8.88
CA GLY A 97 5.95 -1.54 -7.72
C GLY A 97 5.72 -0.41 -6.71
N ALA A 98 4.78 -0.63 -5.80
CA ALA A 98 4.39 0.37 -4.80
C ALA A 98 4.31 -0.18 -3.37
N ILE A 99 4.75 0.61 -2.40
CA ILE A 99 4.68 0.32 -0.97
C ILE A 99 3.79 1.36 -0.30
N LEU A 100 2.83 0.93 0.49
CA LEU A 100 1.96 1.82 1.25
C LEU A 100 2.14 1.60 2.76
N TYR A 101 2.19 2.68 3.54
CA TYR A 101 2.28 2.58 5.01
C TYR A 101 1.44 3.66 5.69
N ASN A 102 1.09 3.46 6.96
CA ASN A 102 0.30 4.39 7.76
C ASN A 102 1.23 5.27 8.61
N ASP A 103 1.55 6.48 8.15
CA ASP A 103 2.45 7.36 8.89
C ASP A 103 1.86 7.74 10.26
N PRO A 104 2.65 7.71 11.36
CA PRO A 104 2.17 8.13 12.67
C PRO A 104 1.66 9.57 12.69
N ALA A 105 2.06 10.43 11.75
CA ALA A 105 1.58 11.81 11.66
C ALA A 105 0.05 11.88 11.48
N ASP A 106 -0.53 10.88 10.80
CA ASP A 106 -1.96 10.80 10.55
C ASP A 106 -2.66 9.73 11.42
N TYR A 107 -1.96 8.65 11.77
CA TYR A 107 -2.57 7.46 12.39
C TYR A 107 -2.21 7.24 13.87
N SER A 108 -1.19 7.92 14.40
CA SER A 108 -0.80 7.91 15.82
C SER A 108 -0.24 9.28 16.27
N PRO A 109 -1.01 10.38 16.13
CA PRO A 109 -0.48 11.74 16.27
C PRO A 109 -0.08 12.12 17.72
N PHE A 110 -0.54 11.38 18.72
CA PHE A 110 -0.24 11.64 20.14
C PHE A 110 0.94 10.84 20.67
N GLY A 111 1.61 10.07 19.82
CA GLY A 111 2.78 9.27 20.17
C GLY A 111 2.66 7.83 19.73
N ILE A 112 3.81 7.15 19.74
CA ILE A 112 3.96 5.76 19.30
C ILE A 112 4.49 4.84 20.42
N SER A 113 4.62 5.37 21.64
CA SER A 113 5.00 4.56 22.80
C SER A 113 3.87 3.57 23.13
N PRO A 114 4.17 2.43 23.79
CA PRO A 114 3.18 1.39 24.07
C PRO A 114 1.92 1.89 24.80
N ASP A 115 2.04 2.93 25.62
CA ASP A 115 0.93 3.57 26.35
C ASP A 115 0.07 4.52 25.49
N GLN A 116 0.53 4.86 24.28
CA GLN A 116 -0.15 5.77 23.35
C GLN A 116 -0.84 5.08 22.19
N VAL A 117 -0.66 3.77 22.01
CA VAL A 117 -1.20 3.00 20.89
C VAL A 117 -2.07 1.84 21.40
N TYR A 118 -2.70 1.12 20.47
CA TYR A 118 -3.41 -0.11 20.80
C TYR A 118 -2.48 -1.12 21.49
N ASP A 119 -2.88 -1.73 22.61
CA ASP A 119 -4.23 -1.81 23.18
C ASP A 119 -4.62 -0.74 24.19
N GLN A 120 -3.67 0.08 24.67
CA GLN A 120 -3.90 1.07 25.71
C GLN A 120 -4.74 2.26 25.21
N LYS A 121 -4.60 2.60 23.92
CA LYS A 121 -5.39 3.62 23.23
C LYS A 121 -5.87 3.11 21.88
N TRP A 122 -6.70 3.91 21.23
CA TRP A 122 -7.30 3.63 19.93
C TRP A 122 -6.41 3.97 18.72
N TYR A 123 -5.16 4.41 18.95
CA TYR A 123 -4.20 4.74 17.88
C TYR A 123 -3.47 3.51 17.34
N MET A 124 -2.98 3.62 16.10
CA MET A 124 -2.41 2.50 15.38
C MET A 124 -1.10 2.01 16.04
N PRO A 125 -0.93 0.70 16.28
CA PRO A 125 0.31 0.14 16.81
C PRO A 125 1.40 0.02 15.73
N PRO A 126 2.70 -0.12 16.12
CA PRO A 126 3.83 -0.13 15.18
C PRO A 126 3.83 -1.25 14.16
N SER A 127 3.25 -2.40 14.52
CA SER A 127 3.07 -3.54 13.63
C SER A 127 1.79 -3.46 12.77
N GLY A 128 0.94 -2.44 12.97
CA GLY A 128 -0.32 -2.31 12.26
C GLY A 128 -0.10 -1.95 10.79
N ALA A 129 -0.78 -2.64 9.88
CA ALA A 129 -0.78 -2.35 8.45
C ALA A 129 -2.21 -2.35 7.89
N GLN A 130 -2.58 -1.28 7.19
CA GLN A 130 -3.92 -1.15 6.62
C GLN A 130 -4.10 -2.03 5.36
N ARG A 131 -5.03 -2.99 5.46
CA ARG A 131 -5.57 -3.75 4.32
C ARG A 131 -6.52 -2.89 3.48
N GLY A 132 -6.80 -3.32 2.26
CA GLY A 132 -7.89 -2.73 1.48
C GLY A 132 -7.84 -3.05 -0.01
N SER A 133 -8.94 -2.77 -0.71
CA SER A 133 -8.98 -2.85 -2.17
C SER A 133 -8.16 -1.73 -2.82
N ALA A 134 -7.46 -2.08 -3.90
CA ALA A 134 -6.81 -1.15 -4.83
C ALA A 134 -7.54 -1.04 -6.18
N PHE A 135 -8.69 -1.70 -6.35
CA PHE A 135 -9.52 -1.59 -7.56
C PHE A 135 -10.19 -0.22 -7.63
N ILE A 136 -10.02 0.51 -8.74
CA ILE A 136 -10.53 1.89 -8.90
C ILE A 136 -11.88 1.86 -9.65
N SER A 137 -12.82 1.11 -9.09
CA SER A 137 -14.22 1.10 -9.52
C SER A 137 -15.11 0.48 -8.44
N ASN A 138 -16.40 0.32 -8.75
CA ASN A 138 -17.39 -0.30 -7.89
C ASN A 138 -17.94 -1.59 -8.54
N GLY A 139 -18.47 -2.48 -7.70
CA GLY A 139 -19.06 -3.76 -8.15
C GLY A 139 -18.02 -4.83 -8.47
N ASP A 140 -18.50 -5.93 -9.05
CA ASP A 140 -17.64 -7.01 -9.56
C ASP A 140 -16.81 -6.51 -10.76
N PRO A 141 -15.46 -6.56 -10.69
CA PRO A 141 -14.61 -6.13 -11.80
C PRO A 141 -14.91 -6.83 -13.13
N LEU A 142 -15.43 -8.07 -13.10
CA LEU A 142 -15.68 -8.87 -14.30
C LEU A 142 -17.06 -8.65 -14.91
N THR A 143 -18.00 -8.04 -14.18
CA THR A 143 -19.36 -7.73 -14.65
C THR A 143 -19.69 -6.25 -14.39
N PRO A 144 -18.94 -5.30 -14.96
CA PRO A 144 -19.23 -3.89 -14.74
C PRO A 144 -20.67 -3.59 -15.17
N ILE A 145 -21.36 -2.72 -14.43
CA ILE A 145 -22.75 -2.27 -14.64
C ILE A 145 -23.86 -3.36 -14.66
N TYR A 146 -23.52 -4.64 -14.54
CA TYR A 146 -24.46 -5.75 -14.56
C TYR A 146 -24.37 -6.60 -13.28
N PRO A 147 -25.47 -7.25 -12.85
CA PRO A 147 -25.43 -8.14 -11.69
C PRO A 147 -24.58 -9.40 -11.99
N SER A 148 -23.71 -9.79 -11.06
CA SER A 148 -22.85 -10.97 -11.20
C SER A 148 -23.59 -12.28 -10.90
N THR A 149 -24.56 -12.63 -11.75
CA THR A 149 -25.27 -13.92 -11.67
C THR A 149 -24.46 -15.06 -12.30
N ASP A 150 -24.86 -16.31 -12.07
CA ASP A 150 -24.11 -17.48 -12.53
C ASP A 150 -23.91 -17.53 -14.06
N TYR A 151 -24.94 -17.14 -14.81
CA TYR A 151 -24.95 -17.14 -16.27
C TYR A 151 -24.51 -15.81 -16.91
N MET A 152 -24.09 -14.82 -16.10
CA MET A 152 -23.63 -13.52 -16.60
C MET A 152 -22.32 -13.66 -17.40
N TYR A 153 -22.24 -12.97 -18.54
CA TYR A 153 -20.99 -12.82 -19.28
C TYR A 153 -19.97 -12.06 -18.45
N ARG A 154 -18.73 -12.55 -18.44
CA ARG A 154 -17.62 -11.98 -17.67
C ARG A 154 -16.49 -11.54 -18.57
N LEU A 155 -15.97 -10.35 -18.30
CA LEU A 155 -14.74 -9.87 -18.92
C LEU A 155 -13.57 -10.78 -18.52
N LYS A 156 -12.57 -10.87 -19.40
CA LYS A 156 -11.24 -11.39 -19.01
C LYS A 156 -10.54 -10.35 -18.14
N GLU A 157 -9.78 -10.78 -17.13
CA GLU A 157 -9.06 -9.91 -16.18
C GLU A 157 -8.13 -8.89 -16.87
N GLU A 158 -7.49 -9.29 -17.96
CA GLU A 158 -6.66 -8.42 -18.81
C GLU A 158 -7.45 -7.25 -19.43
N ASN A 159 -8.74 -7.44 -19.69
CA ASN A 159 -9.63 -6.45 -20.30
C ASN A 159 -10.34 -5.58 -19.27
N VAL A 160 -10.26 -5.92 -17.98
CA VAL A 160 -10.85 -5.11 -16.91
C VAL A 160 -10.08 -3.80 -16.79
N LYS A 161 -10.77 -2.70 -17.08
CA LYS A 161 -10.24 -1.36 -16.85
C LYS A 161 -10.10 -1.14 -15.34
N TYR A 162 -9.03 -0.47 -14.92
CA TYR A 162 -8.81 -0.04 -13.54
C TYR A 162 -8.37 -1.10 -12.51
N LEU A 163 -8.04 -2.33 -12.93
CA LEU A 163 -7.20 -3.20 -12.10
C LEU A 163 -5.76 -2.67 -12.08
N PRO A 164 -5.11 -2.60 -10.90
CA PRO A 164 -3.68 -2.32 -10.81
C PRO A 164 -2.86 -3.34 -11.63
N ARG A 165 -1.79 -2.88 -12.28
CA ARG A 165 -0.91 -3.73 -13.10
C ARG A 165 0.50 -3.87 -12.55
N ILE A 166 0.79 -3.23 -11.41
CA ILE A 166 2.06 -3.37 -10.69
C ILE A 166 1.84 -4.00 -9.31
N PRO A 167 2.75 -4.84 -8.80
CA PRO A 167 2.69 -5.32 -7.43
C PRO A 167 2.67 -4.15 -6.44
N ALA A 168 1.77 -4.22 -5.46
CA ALA A 168 1.76 -3.27 -4.36
C ALA A 168 1.42 -3.93 -3.03
N GLN A 169 2.13 -3.51 -1.99
CA GLN A 169 2.09 -4.15 -0.66
C GLN A 169 1.93 -3.08 0.44
N PRO A 170 0.94 -3.23 1.35
CA PRO A 170 0.91 -2.46 2.57
C PRO A 170 1.90 -3.03 3.58
N ILE A 171 2.60 -2.15 4.28
CA ILE A 171 3.55 -2.49 5.35
C ILE A 171 3.21 -1.69 6.61
N SER A 172 3.74 -2.14 7.74
CA SER A 172 3.61 -1.38 8.98
C SER A 172 4.51 -0.14 8.97
N TYR A 173 4.22 0.82 9.84
CA TYR A 173 5.07 2.00 9.93
C TYR A 173 6.42 1.73 10.60
N SER A 174 6.55 0.69 11.42
CA SER A 174 7.87 0.25 11.92
C SER A 174 8.75 -0.31 10.80
N GLU A 175 8.16 -1.03 9.85
CA GLU A 175 8.88 -1.50 8.67
C GLU A 175 9.24 -0.34 7.73
N ALA A 176 8.30 0.59 7.51
CA ALA A 176 8.51 1.78 6.70
C ALA A 176 9.63 2.66 7.28
N GLN A 177 9.73 2.77 8.61
CA GLN A 177 10.81 3.48 9.28
C GLN A 177 12.18 2.94 8.86
N ILE A 178 12.38 1.62 8.93
CA ILE A 178 13.65 0.98 8.56
C ILE A 178 13.96 1.22 7.08
N ILE A 179 12.96 1.07 6.20
CA ILE A 179 13.13 1.30 4.76
C ILE A 179 13.50 2.76 4.46
N LEU A 180 12.82 3.72 5.08
CA LEU A 180 13.05 5.15 4.85
C LEU A 180 14.35 5.65 5.47
N GLN A 181 14.90 4.99 6.49
CA GLN A 181 16.25 5.25 7.00
C GLN A 181 17.34 4.96 5.96
N TYR A 182 17.10 4.00 5.06
CA TYR A 182 18.02 3.68 3.97
C TYR A 182 17.90 4.62 2.78
N LEU A 183 16.83 5.41 2.70
CA LEU A 183 16.59 6.29 1.57
C LEU A 183 17.61 7.43 1.54
N GLN A 184 18.27 7.65 0.41
CA GLN A 184 19.21 8.75 0.20
C GLN A 184 18.62 9.86 -0.69
N GLY A 185 19.44 10.86 -1.00
CA GLY A 185 19.07 11.98 -1.86
C GLY A 185 18.61 13.22 -1.11
N ILE A 186 17.94 14.11 -1.85
CA ILE A 186 17.55 15.44 -1.37
C ILE A 186 16.48 15.30 -0.29
N GLU A 187 16.62 16.05 0.79
CA GLU A 187 15.62 16.11 1.85
C GLU A 187 14.31 16.73 1.35
N VAL A 188 13.19 16.17 1.78
CA VAL A 188 11.87 16.70 1.37
C VAL A 188 11.55 18.02 2.08
N THR A 189 10.68 18.79 1.45
CA THR A 189 10.11 19.99 2.07
C THR A 189 9.26 19.66 3.30
N VAL A 190 9.07 20.63 4.19
CA VAL A 190 8.37 20.45 5.48
C VAL A 190 6.98 19.79 5.33
N ASP A 191 6.23 20.15 4.30
CA ASP A 191 4.89 19.61 4.00
C ASP A 191 4.88 18.12 3.63
N TRP A 192 6.03 17.54 3.29
CA TRP A 192 6.19 16.12 2.92
C TRP A 192 6.67 15.26 4.09
N ARG A 193 7.12 15.86 5.19
CA ARG A 193 7.60 15.13 6.36
C ARG A 193 6.44 14.43 7.07
N GLY A 194 6.70 13.24 7.59
CA GLY A 194 5.84 12.53 8.53
C GLY A 194 6.41 12.61 9.94
N SER A 195 6.00 11.69 10.82
CA SER A 195 6.48 11.62 12.21
C SER A 195 7.08 10.27 12.60
N LEU A 196 7.49 9.45 11.63
CA LEU A 196 8.37 8.31 11.88
C LEU A 196 9.62 8.74 12.67
N PRO A 197 9.97 8.01 13.74
CA PRO A 197 11.10 8.35 14.59
C PRO A 197 12.42 8.05 13.88
N ASN A 198 13.45 8.89 14.10
CA ASN A 198 14.79 8.70 13.56
C ASN A 198 14.83 8.54 12.02
N VAL A 199 13.92 9.23 11.31
CA VAL A 199 13.86 9.26 9.84
C VAL A 199 14.00 10.69 9.35
N THR A 200 15.00 10.94 8.50
CA THR A 200 15.03 12.14 7.65
C THR A 200 14.36 11.79 6.33
N TYR A 201 13.17 12.34 6.07
CA TYR A 201 12.45 12.08 4.82
C TYR A 201 13.20 12.68 3.64
N ARG A 202 13.49 11.86 2.64
CA ARG A 202 14.19 12.25 1.40
C ARG A 202 13.34 11.87 0.20
N TYR A 203 13.50 12.57 -0.92
CA TYR A 203 12.80 12.23 -2.16
C TYR A 203 13.20 10.85 -2.69
N GLY A 204 14.43 10.41 -2.41
CA GLY A 204 14.97 9.14 -2.87
C GLY A 204 15.89 9.28 -4.07
N ALA A 205 16.40 8.12 -4.50
CA ALA A 205 17.17 7.83 -5.72
C ALA A 205 17.92 6.54 -5.46
N GLU A 206 18.97 6.62 -4.66
CA GLU A 206 19.78 5.49 -4.21
C GLU A 206 19.43 5.12 -2.77
N LEU A 207 19.79 3.90 -2.40
CA LEU A 207 19.71 3.41 -1.03
C LEU A 207 21.11 3.35 -0.41
N LEU A 208 21.19 3.53 0.90
CA LEU A 208 22.44 3.37 1.65
C LEU A 208 23.07 2.00 1.39
N SER A 209 24.40 1.96 1.43
CA SER A 209 25.18 0.73 1.34
C SER A 209 24.90 -0.10 0.07
N SER A 210 24.54 0.57 -1.03
CA SER A 210 24.15 -0.09 -2.29
C SER A 210 23.01 -1.10 -2.12
N ALA A 211 22.12 -0.86 -1.16
CA ALA A 211 20.99 -1.73 -0.90
C ALA A 211 20.00 -1.78 -2.08
N SER A 212 19.18 -2.82 -2.07
CA SER A 212 18.12 -3.08 -3.04
C SER A 212 16.82 -3.41 -2.31
N ILE A 213 15.69 -3.13 -2.97
CA ILE A 213 14.37 -3.38 -2.44
C ILE A 213 13.56 -4.25 -3.39
N GLU A 214 12.83 -5.21 -2.81
CA GLU A 214 12.03 -6.18 -3.53
C GLU A 214 10.61 -6.27 -2.95
N ILE A 215 9.61 -6.28 -3.82
CA ILE A 215 8.21 -6.58 -3.48
C ILE A 215 7.87 -7.93 -4.10
N ARG A 216 7.60 -8.94 -3.26
CA ARG A 216 7.05 -10.23 -3.69
C ARG A 216 5.58 -10.27 -3.31
N SER A 217 4.69 -10.21 -4.31
CA SER A 217 3.25 -10.36 -4.14
C SER A 217 2.79 -11.69 -4.72
N TYR A 218 2.01 -12.45 -3.96
CA TYR A 218 1.43 -13.72 -4.40
C TYR A 218 -0.10 -13.66 -4.45
N ASN A 219 -0.67 -12.46 -4.55
CA ASN A 219 -2.11 -12.25 -4.62
C ASN A 219 -2.70 -12.99 -5.82
N ARG A 220 -3.89 -13.57 -5.63
CA ARG A 220 -4.63 -14.26 -6.69
C ARG A 220 -6.03 -13.68 -6.79
N LEU A 221 -6.48 -13.44 -8.01
CA LEU A 221 -7.87 -13.16 -8.27
C LEU A 221 -8.62 -14.49 -8.25
N GLU A 222 -9.63 -14.57 -7.41
CA GLU A 222 -10.49 -15.75 -7.29
C GLU A 222 -11.94 -15.30 -7.28
N ARG A 223 -12.77 -15.95 -8.10
CA ARG A 223 -14.22 -15.80 -7.99
C ARG A 223 -14.67 -16.47 -6.70
N LYS A 224 -15.46 -15.74 -5.91
CA LYS A 224 -16.09 -16.23 -4.68
C LYS A 224 -17.57 -15.86 -4.70
N ASP A 225 -18.37 -16.71 -4.08
CA ASP A 225 -19.78 -16.42 -3.85
C ASP A 225 -19.90 -15.45 -2.67
N THR A 226 -20.71 -14.41 -2.86
CA THR A 226 -21.02 -13.42 -1.82
C THR A 226 -22.52 -13.42 -1.58
N TYR A 227 -22.94 -13.53 -0.32
CA TYR A 227 -24.34 -13.66 0.06
C TYR A 227 -24.84 -12.36 0.71
N ASN A 228 -25.82 -11.72 0.09
CA ASN A 228 -26.53 -10.58 0.68
C ASN A 228 -27.78 -11.07 1.42
N VAL A 229 -28.09 -10.46 2.56
CA VAL A 229 -29.35 -10.70 3.29
C VAL A 229 -30.24 -9.46 3.14
N ILE A 230 -31.44 -9.65 2.62
CA ILE A 230 -32.42 -8.58 2.41
C ILE A 230 -33.64 -8.86 3.28
N GLY A 231 -33.89 -8.00 4.27
CA GLY A 231 -35.10 -8.01 5.08
C GLY A 231 -36.06 -6.91 4.64
N ILE A 232 -37.36 -7.20 4.60
CA ILE A 232 -38.39 -6.25 4.17
C ILE A 232 -39.47 -6.17 5.25
N LEU A 233 -39.76 -4.96 5.72
CA LEU A 233 -40.98 -4.65 6.48
C LEU A 233 -41.89 -3.84 5.56
N ARG A 234 -43.02 -4.43 5.16
CA ARG A 234 -43.92 -3.84 4.19
C ARG A 234 -44.63 -2.62 4.79
N GLY A 235 -44.59 -1.49 4.08
CA GLY A 235 -45.33 -0.28 4.47
C GLY A 235 -46.84 -0.50 4.39
N GLU A 236 -47.59 0.16 5.26
CA GLU A 236 -49.05 0.08 5.28
C GLU A 236 -49.69 0.93 4.17
N ILE A 237 -49.16 2.13 3.92
CA ILE A 237 -49.71 3.10 2.95
C ILE A 237 -49.01 2.99 1.58
N GLU A 238 -47.68 2.91 1.58
CA GLU A 238 -46.85 2.78 0.37
C GLU A 238 -45.96 1.52 0.50
N PRO A 239 -46.49 0.34 0.15
CA PRO A 239 -45.81 -0.94 0.30
C PRO A 239 -44.69 -1.23 -0.71
#